data_AF-A0A661XLZ2-F1
#
_entry.id   AF-A0A661XLZ2-F1
#
_cell.length_a   1.000
_cell.length_b   1.000
_cell.length_c   1.000
_cell.angle_alpha   90.00
_cell.angle_beta   90.00
_cell.angle_gamma   90.00
#
_symmetry.space_group_name_H-M   'P 1'
#
loop_
_entity.id
_entity.type
_entity.pdbx_description
1 polymer ?
#
loop_
_entity_poly.entity_id
_entity_poly.type
_entity_poly.pdbx_seq_one_letter_code
_entity_poly.pdbx_strand_id
1 'polypeptide(L)'
;MLFGGGLDYFFIDNLEKGVKEYVIEKERKKEILADLKISKKLMDNYNKERKGRYKAFEKLNISSETSKEDLIVFFNGLYKERVEYQEEMVNERLAVLKIINTDEWVSIMEFSTNSLEKQIEKEQKKLEKNKDKGKGVIPFVKTSKAITKNVLNSEKQQILLAGLGTMINRIEELTIETETMNVNENALLTDQNAAKEELLELGNSLNEIRRLVFDELIDFHILVKENTDMTEWEKVMKEFNKELSITAN
;
A
#
# COMPACT_ATOMS: atom_id res chain seq x y z
N MET A 1 0.97 -4.57 -1.72
CA MET A 1 1.08 -3.74 -0.50
C MET A 1 2.41 -3.01 -0.36
N LEU A 2 3.57 -3.68 -0.40
CA LEU A 2 4.90 -3.11 -0.06
C LEU A 2 5.30 -1.80 -0.77
N PHE A 3 4.88 -1.62 -2.02
CA PHE A 3 5.04 -0.36 -2.77
C PHE A 3 3.68 0.23 -3.19
N GLY A 4 2.68 0.17 -2.31
CA GLY A 4 1.45 0.98 -2.40
C GLY A 4 0.36 0.52 -3.36
N GLY A 5 0.33 -0.74 -3.79
CA GLY A 5 -0.87 -1.28 -4.44
C GLY A 5 -2.00 -1.47 -3.42
N GLY A 6 -3.04 -0.62 -3.46
CA GLY A 6 -4.34 -0.85 -2.82
C GLY A 6 -4.76 0.23 -1.81
N LEU A 7 -5.88 0.88 -2.11
CA LEU A 7 -6.65 1.88 -1.34
C LEU A 7 -5.96 3.22 -1.09
N ASP A 8 -6.46 4.23 -1.80
CA ASP A 8 -6.27 5.61 -1.41
C ASP A 8 -7.34 5.93 -0.35
N TYR A 9 -6.95 5.87 0.92
CA TYR A 9 -7.86 5.92 2.08
C TYR A 9 -8.73 7.16 2.11
N PHE A 10 -8.32 8.23 1.43
CA PHE A 10 -9.06 9.48 1.37
C PHE A 10 -10.21 9.47 0.39
N PHE A 11 -10.29 8.48 -0.52
CA PHE A 11 -11.37 8.39 -1.49
C PHE A 11 -12.36 7.30 -1.11
N ILE A 12 -13.65 7.68 -1.04
CA ILE A 12 -14.72 6.72 -0.78
C ILE A 12 -14.95 5.89 -2.03
N ASP A 13 -14.99 4.58 -1.82
CA ASP A 13 -15.26 3.65 -2.91
C ASP A 13 -16.60 3.97 -3.57
N ASN A 14 -16.57 4.01 -4.90
CA ASN A 14 -17.73 4.35 -5.74
C ASN A 14 -18.32 5.75 -5.51
N LEU A 15 -17.60 6.71 -4.90
CA LEU A 15 -18.06 8.11 -4.74
C LEU A 15 -18.57 8.72 -6.06
N GLU A 16 -17.85 8.53 -7.17
CA GLU A 16 -18.27 9.02 -8.50
C GLU A 16 -19.64 8.45 -8.95
N LYS A 17 -19.91 7.18 -8.64
CA LYS A 17 -21.20 6.55 -8.95
C LYS A 17 -22.29 7.07 -8.03
N GLY A 18 -22.01 7.20 -6.74
CA GLY A 18 -22.92 7.80 -5.77
C GLY A 18 -23.33 9.21 -6.18
N VAL A 19 -22.37 10.05 -6.58
CA VAL A 19 -22.64 11.41 -7.08
C VAL A 19 -23.56 11.39 -8.30
N LYS A 20 -23.34 10.47 -9.25
CA LYS A 20 -24.21 10.35 -10.44
C LYS A 20 -25.64 9.94 -10.10
N GLU A 21 -25.81 9.11 -9.08
CA GLU A 21 -27.11 8.57 -8.65
C GLU A 21 -27.87 9.58 -7.79
N TYR A 22 -27.24 10.12 -6.75
CA TYR A 22 -27.93 10.80 -5.65
C TYR A 22 -27.86 12.34 -5.69
N VAL A 23 -26.91 12.94 -6.40
CA VAL A 23 -26.92 14.40 -6.59
C VAL A 23 -27.94 14.73 -7.66
N ILE A 24 -29.01 15.46 -7.33
CA ILE A 24 -30.09 15.70 -8.31
C ILE A 24 -29.78 16.89 -9.20
N GLU A 25 -29.19 17.93 -8.63
CA GLU A 25 -28.94 19.19 -9.34
C GLU A 25 -27.83 19.02 -10.40
N LYS A 26 -28.18 19.26 -11.67
CA LYS A 26 -27.32 18.95 -12.82
C LYS A 26 -26.01 19.74 -12.84
N GLU A 27 -26.03 21.02 -12.51
CA GLU A 27 -24.82 21.85 -12.55
C GLU A 27 -23.90 21.52 -11.37
N ARG A 28 -24.45 21.39 -10.15
CA ARG A 28 -23.70 20.90 -8.98
C ARG A 28 -23.08 19.52 -9.20
N LYS A 29 -23.83 18.59 -9.81
CA LYS A 29 -23.31 17.27 -10.20
C LYS A 29 -22.12 17.39 -11.14
N LYS A 30 -22.17 18.26 -12.15
CA LYS A 30 -21.04 18.46 -13.09
C LYS A 30 -19.82 19.02 -12.39
N GLU A 31 -20.01 19.96 -11.47
CA GLU A 31 -18.95 20.56 -10.66
C GLU A 31 -18.24 19.48 -9.83
N ILE A 32 -18.97 18.71 -9.04
CA ILE A 32 -18.42 17.61 -8.24
C ILE A 32 -17.67 16.60 -9.12
N LEU A 33 -18.26 16.21 -10.26
CA LEU A 33 -17.61 15.25 -11.19
C LEU A 33 -16.35 15.82 -11.84
N ALA A 34 -16.24 17.14 -12.00
CA ALA A 34 -15.02 17.78 -12.49
C ALA A 34 -13.90 17.71 -11.44
N ASP A 35 -14.22 17.97 -10.17
CA ASP A 35 -13.27 17.88 -9.06
C ASP A 35 -12.80 16.44 -8.81
N LEU A 36 -13.72 15.47 -8.80
CA LEU A 36 -13.37 14.05 -8.71
C LEU A 36 -12.43 13.60 -9.84
N LYS A 37 -12.53 14.21 -11.03
CA LYS A 37 -11.62 13.95 -12.15
C LYS A 37 -10.23 14.53 -11.90
N ILE A 38 -10.11 15.64 -11.16
CA ILE A 38 -8.82 16.19 -10.72
C ILE A 38 -8.17 15.22 -9.73
N SER A 39 -8.89 14.80 -8.69
CA SER A 39 -8.36 13.84 -7.70
C SER A 39 -7.91 12.54 -8.36
N LYS A 40 -8.67 12.02 -9.33
CA LYS A 40 -8.28 10.84 -10.11
C LYS A 40 -6.97 11.04 -10.87
N LYS A 41 -6.75 12.22 -11.46
CA LYS A 41 -5.49 12.53 -12.16
C LYS A 41 -4.31 12.61 -11.18
N LEU A 42 -4.50 13.19 -9.99
CA LEU A 42 -3.48 13.22 -8.95
C LEU A 42 -3.07 11.79 -8.58
N MET A 43 -4.06 10.93 -8.31
CA MET A 43 -3.82 9.52 -8.02
C MET A 43 -3.12 8.78 -9.17
N ASP A 44 -3.52 9.01 -10.41
CA ASP A 44 -2.89 8.40 -11.59
C ASP A 44 -1.42 8.85 -11.76
N ASN A 45 -1.15 10.15 -11.54
CA ASN A 45 0.20 10.71 -11.60
C ASN A 45 1.10 10.13 -10.50
N TYR A 46 0.63 10.14 -9.25
CA TYR A 46 1.36 9.56 -8.12
C TYR A 46 1.64 8.07 -8.34
N ASN A 47 0.66 7.30 -8.82
CA ASN A 47 0.85 5.89 -9.17
C ASN A 47 1.89 5.68 -10.27
N LYS A 48 1.98 6.59 -11.25
CA LYS A 48 2.98 6.53 -12.32
C LYS A 48 4.38 6.81 -11.78
N GLU A 49 4.53 7.83 -10.95
CA GLU A 49 5.80 8.18 -10.29
C GLU A 49 6.28 7.03 -9.40
N ARG A 50 5.37 6.46 -8.61
CA ARG A 50 5.64 5.31 -7.76
C ARG A 50 6.15 4.09 -8.52
N LYS A 51 5.59 3.80 -9.71
CA LYS A 51 6.13 2.74 -10.59
C LYS A 51 7.58 3.02 -11.00
N GLY A 52 7.93 4.29 -11.21
CA GLY A 52 9.29 4.73 -11.44
C GLY A 52 10.18 4.51 -10.21
N ARG A 53 9.69 4.90 -9.02
CA ARG A 53 10.39 4.70 -7.74
C ARG A 53 10.65 3.24 -7.44
N TYR A 54 9.68 2.34 -7.66
CA TYR A 54 9.90 0.91 -7.49
C TYR A 54 11.04 0.37 -8.39
N LYS A 55 11.10 0.80 -9.66
CA LYS A 55 12.22 0.42 -10.54
C LYS A 55 13.56 0.97 -10.05
N ALA A 56 13.57 2.13 -9.41
CA ALA A 56 14.77 2.67 -8.78
C ALA A 56 15.16 1.86 -7.55
N PHE A 57 14.19 1.47 -6.72
CA PHE A 57 14.41 0.56 -5.60
C PHE A 57 14.98 -0.78 -6.06
N GLU A 58 14.42 -1.43 -7.08
CA GLU A 58 14.94 -2.71 -7.59
C GLU A 58 16.43 -2.63 -7.96
N LYS A 59 16.87 -1.50 -8.53
CA LYS A 59 18.28 -1.25 -8.87
C LYS A 59 19.14 -0.99 -7.64
N LEU A 60 18.63 -0.27 -6.64
CA LEU A 60 19.34 -0.08 -5.37
C LEU A 60 19.45 -1.41 -4.62
N ASN A 61 18.35 -2.16 -4.53
CA ASN A 61 18.25 -3.37 -3.74
C ASN A 61 19.05 -4.54 -4.31
N ILE A 62 19.29 -4.58 -5.63
CA ILE A 62 20.13 -5.62 -6.25
C ILE A 62 21.63 -5.33 -6.12
N SER A 63 22.03 -4.09 -5.83
CA SER A 63 23.43 -3.70 -5.72
C SER A 63 23.96 -4.05 -4.33
N SER A 64 25.02 -4.86 -4.26
CA SER A 64 25.74 -5.19 -3.02
C SER A 64 26.41 -3.99 -2.39
N GLU A 65 26.70 -2.95 -3.18
CA GLU A 65 27.37 -1.73 -2.72
C GLU A 65 26.41 -0.79 -1.99
N THR A 66 25.09 -0.99 -2.17
CA THR A 66 24.07 -0.18 -1.51
C THR A 66 24.23 -0.27 0.00
N SER A 67 24.31 0.90 0.63
CA SER A 67 24.44 1.02 2.08
C SER A 67 23.07 1.14 2.75
N LYS A 68 23.05 0.97 4.07
CA LYS A 68 21.85 1.25 4.87
C LYS A 68 21.37 2.69 4.66
N GLU A 69 22.31 3.64 4.60
CA GLU A 69 22.01 5.06 4.40
C GLU A 69 21.39 5.34 3.02
N ASP A 70 21.87 4.68 1.95
CA ASP A 70 21.28 4.85 0.61
C ASP A 70 19.80 4.46 0.58
N LEU A 71 19.45 3.37 1.28
CA LEU A 71 18.07 2.92 1.39
C LEU A 71 17.24 3.86 2.29
N ILE A 72 17.78 4.31 3.42
CA ILE A 72 17.11 5.29 4.30
C ILE A 72 16.79 6.57 3.53
N VAL A 73 17.77 7.13 2.80
CA VAL A 73 17.58 8.32 1.96
C VAL A 73 16.51 8.08 0.90
N PHE A 74 16.56 6.92 0.23
CA PHE A 74 15.56 6.54 -0.76
C PHE A 74 14.14 6.50 -0.17
N PHE A 75 13.95 5.80 0.95
CA PHE A 75 12.63 5.64 1.58
C PHE A 75 12.11 6.94 2.22
N ASN A 76 12.98 7.77 2.80
CA ASN A 76 12.63 9.11 3.26
C ASN A 76 12.13 10.01 2.10
N GLY A 77 12.71 9.85 0.91
CA GLY A 77 12.20 10.49 -0.31
C GLY A 77 10.77 10.06 -0.64
N LEU A 78 10.47 8.76 -0.55
CA LEU A 78 9.11 8.25 -0.78
C LEU A 78 8.11 8.75 0.26
N TYR A 79 8.53 8.83 1.52
CA TYR A 79 7.71 9.37 2.60
C TYR A 79 7.31 10.82 2.29
N LYS A 80 8.28 11.67 1.94
CA LYS A 80 8.04 13.08 1.62
C LYS A 80 7.05 13.24 0.44
N GLU A 81 7.31 12.53 -0.65
CA GLU A 81 6.44 12.54 -1.84
C GLU A 81 5.00 12.10 -1.48
N ARG A 82 4.88 11.13 -0.56
CA ARG A 82 3.57 10.65 -0.11
C ARG A 82 2.84 11.67 0.76
N VAL A 83 3.53 12.34 1.68
CA VAL A 83 2.93 13.39 2.52
C VAL A 83 2.39 14.53 1.65
N GLU A 84 3.17 14.99 0.66
CA GLU A 84 2.74 16.02 -0.29
C GLU A 84 1.50 15.58 -1.07
N TYR A 85 1.52 14.36 -1.61
CA TYR A 85 0.37 13.76 -2.29
C TYR A 85 -0.89 13.67 -1.40
N GLN A 86 -0.74 13.22 -0.16
CA GLN A 86 -1.86 13.07 0.77
C GLN A 86 -2.46 14.42 1.15
N GLU A 87 -1.63 15.46 1.29
CA GLU A 87 -2.14 16.81 1.52
C GLU A 87 -2.99 17.32 0.35
N GLU A 88 -2.54 17.14 -0.89
CA GLU A 88 -3.33 17.49 -2.07
C GLU A 88 -4.65 16.70 -2.11
N MET A 89 -4.60 15.38 -1.85
CA MET A 89 -5.79 14.54 -1.82
C MET A 89 -6.80 14.95 -0.73
N VAL A 90 -6.32 15.32 0.46
CA VAL A 90 -7.19 15.83 1.54
C VAL A 90 -7.84 17.16 1.12
N ASN A 91 -7.09 18.08 0.51
CA ASN A 91 -7.65 19.34 0.04
C ASN A 91 -8.74 19.12 -1.02
N GLU A 92 -8.50 18.23 -1.99
CA GLU A 92 -9.47 17.87 -3.03
C GLU A 92 -10.72 17.20 -2.45
N ARG A 93 -10.54 16.28 -1.48
CA ARG A 93 -11.65 15.68 -0.75
C ARG A 93 -12.51 16.75 -0.10
N LEU A 94 -11.91 17.65 0.67
CA LEU A 94 -12.64 18.71 1.36
C LEU A 94 -13.34 19.68 0.40
N ALA A 95 -12.77 19.93 -0.78
CA ALA A 95 -13.43 20.72 -1.82
C ALA A 95 -14.72 20.04 -2.31
N VAL A 96 -14.65 18.75 -2.62
CA VAL A 96 -15.82 17.95 -3.01
C VAL A 96 -16.89 17.92 -1.91
N LEU A 97 -16.49 17.68 -0.65
CA LEU A 97 -17.44 17.54 0.46
C LEU A 97 -18.22 18.82 0.76
N LYS A 98 -17.64 20.00 0.49
CA LYS A 98 -18.31 21.30 0.65
C LYS A 98 -19.46 21.51 -0.34
N ILE A 99 -19.44 20.81 -1.47
CA ILE A 99 -20.44 20.96 -2.54
C ILE A 99 -21.59 19.97 -2.33
N ILE A 100 -21.32 18.79 -1.78
CA ILE A 100 -22.34 17.75 -1.56
C ILE A 100 -23.26 18.16 -0.40
N ASN A 101 -24.58 18.08 -0.57
CA ASN A 101 -25.51 18.31 0.53
C ASN A 101 -25.51 17.12 1.50
N THR A 102 -25.82 17.35 2.78
CA THR A 102 -25.81 16.30 3.80
C THR A 102 -26.70 15.09 3.47
N ASP A 103 -27.93 15.30 2.98
CA ASP A 103 -28.81 14.18 2.61
C ASP A 103 -28.29 13.37 1.41
N GLU A 104 -27.63 14.07 0.46
CA GLU A 104 -26.97 13.43 -0.68
C GLU A 104 -25.77 12.62 -0.19
N TRP A 105 -24.98 13.16 0.75
CA TRP A 105 -23.85 12.47 1.36
C TRP A 105 -24.27 11.19 2.06
N VAL A 106 -25.31 11.25 2.90
CA VAL A 106 -25.85 10.06 3.60
C VAL A 106 -26.23 8.97 2.60
N SER A 107 -26.92 9.35 1.52
CA SER A 107 -27.32 8.41 0.46
C SER A 107 -26.12 7.81 -0.28
N ILE A 108 -25.10 8.61 -0.56
CA ILE A 108 -23.85 8.18 -1.19
C ILE A 108 -23.10 7.19 -0.29
N MET A 109 -23.03 7.45 1.01
CA MET A 109 -22.36 6.58 1.97
C MET A 109 -23.08 5.24 2.10
N GLU A 110 -24.42 5.24 2.22
CA GLU A 110 -25.22 4.01 2.24
C GLU A 110 -25.00 3.18 0.96
N PHE A 111 -24.94 3.82 -0.21
CA PHE A 111 -24.61 3.14 -1.46
C PHE A 111 -23.19 2.56 -1.47
N SER A 112 -22.22 3.30 -0.95
CA SER A 112 -20.82 2.86 -0.86
C SER A 112 -20.68 1.61 0.03
N THR A 113 -21.26 1.65 1.24
CA THR A 113 -21.28 0.52 2.19
C THR A 113 -21.88 -0.74 1.55
N ASN A 114 -23.06 -0.62 0.93
CA ASN A 114 -23.74 -1.73 0.26
C ASN A 114 -22.92 -2.31 -0.91
N SER A 115 -22.21 -1.46 -1.65
CA SER A 115 -21.35 -1.92 -2.76
C SER A 115 -20.14 -2.69 -2.23
N LEU A 116 -19.60 -2.27 -1.09
CA LEU A 116 -18.40 -2.83 -0.51
C LEU A 116 -18.66 -4.17 0.18
N GLU A 117 -19.76 -4.31 0.92
CA GLU A 117 -20.18 -5.60 1.50
C GLU A 117 -20.24 -6.70 0.42
N LYS A 118 -20.77 -6.36 -0.76
CA LYS A 118 -20.80 -7.24 -1.93
C LYS A 118 -19.42 -7.56 -2.49
N GLN A 119 -18.43 -6.67 -2.34
CA GLN A 119 -17.05 -6.94 -2.72
C GLN A 119 -16.36 -7.86 -1.72
N ILE A 120 -16.51 -7.59 -0.42
CA ILE A 120 -16.00 -8.42 0.67
C ILE A 120 -16.52 -9.85 0.55
N GLU A 121 -17.83 -10.03 0.34
CA GLU A 121 -18.43 -11.35 0.15
C GLU A 121 -17.84 -12.11 -1.06
N LYS A 122 -17.54 -11.39 -2.15
CA LYS A 122 -16.88 -11.98 -3.34
C LYS A 122 -15.43 -12.37 -3.07
N GLU A 123 -14.69 -11.53 -2.34
CA GLU A 123 -13.30 -11.78 -1.99
C GLU A 123 -13.16 -12.94 -1.00
N GLN A 124 -14.02 -13.01 0.02
CA GLN A 124 -14.10 -14.14 0.93
C GLN A 124 -14.37 -15.45 0.19
N LYS A 125 -15.37 -15.48 -0.71
CA LYS A 125 -15.64 -16.66 -1.57
C LYS A 125 -14.46 -17.02 -2.47
N LYS A 126 -13.64 -16.04 -2.90
CA LYS A 126 -12.42 -16.28 -3.71
C LYS A 126 -11.30 -16.85 -2.84
N LEU A 127 -11.14 -16.35 -1.62
CA LEU A 127 -10.16 -16.82 -0.63
C LEU A 127 -10.45 -18.24 -0.16
N GLU A 128 -11.70 -18.56 0.18
CA GLU A 128 -12.13 -19.92 0.56
C GLU A 128 -11.82 -20.92 -0.56
N LYS A 129 -12.18 -20.59 -1.80
CA LYS A 129 -11.86 -21.41 -2.98
C LYS A 129 -10.35 -21.58 -3.23
N ASN A 130 -9.51 -20.66 -2.77
CA ASN A 130 -8.06 -20.76 -2.90
C ASN A 130 -7.46 -21.62 -1.77
N LYS A 131 -7.99 -21.50 -0.54
CA LYS A 131 -7.65 -22.38 0.59
C LYS A 131 -8.01 -23.83 0.29
N ASP A 132 -9.21 -24.08 -0.26
CA ASP A 132 -9.67 -25.43 -0.66
C ASP A 132 -8.80 -26.08 -1.75
N LYS A 133 -8.08 -25.26 -2.53
CA LYS A 133 -7.15 -25.73 -3.58
C LYS A 133 -5.72 -25.95 -3.07
N GLY A 134 -5.49 -25.88 -1.76
CA GLY A 134 -4.15 -26.01 -1.16
C GLY A 134 -3.20 -24.88 -1.55
N LYS A 135 -3.70 -23.74 -2.05
CA LYS A 135 -2.89 -22.56 -2.41
C LYS A 135 -2.71 -21.64 -1.21
N GLY A 136 -2.19 -22.19 -0.10
CA GLY A 136 -1.55 -21.33 0.90
C GLY A 136 -0.33 -20.71 0.25
N VAL A 137 -0.42 -19.45 -0.18
CA VAL A 137 0.71 -18.75 -0.79
C VAL A 137 1.64 -18.34 0.35
N ILE A 138 2.53 -19.24 0.73
CA ILE A 138 3.68 -18.87 1.58
C ILE A 138 4.41 -17.74 0.83
N PRO A 139 4.59 -16.54 1.42
CA PRO A 139 5.34 -15.47 0.77
C PRO A 139 6.81 -15.88 0.56
N PHE A 140 7.46 -15.29 -0.45
CA PHE A 140 8.91 -15.40 -0.67
C PHE A 140 9.49 -16.84 -0.84
N VAL A 141 8.71 -17.80 -1.36
CA VAL A 141 9.17 -19.21 -1.54
C VAL A 141 10.42 -19.30 -2.41
N LYS A 142 10.52 -18.49 -3.48
CA LYS A 142 11.68 -18.54 -4.38
C LYS A 142 12.92 -17.98 -3.70
N THR A 143 12.76 -16.96 -2.88
CA THR A 143 13.84 -16.37 -2.06
C THR A 143 14.35 -17.40 -1.05
N SER A 144 13.47 -18.06 -0.30
CA SER A 144 13.86 -19.14 0.61
C SER A 144 14.60 -20.27 -0.11
N LYS A 145 14.10 -20.68 -1.29
CA LYS A 145 14.79 -21.69 -2.13
C LYS A 145 16.14 -21.20 -2.63
N ALA A 146 16.27 -19.92 -2.98
CA ALA A 146 17.52 -19.33 -3.43
C ALA A 146 18.56 -19.33 -2.31
N ILE A 147 18.15 -19.00 -1.07
CA ILE A 147 18.99 -19.09 0.13
C ILE A 147 19.44 -20.54 0.35
N THR A 148 18.51 -21.49 0.43
CA THR A 148 18.84 -22.91 0.68
C THR A 148 19.76 -23.51 -0.38
N LYS A 149 19.58 -23.13 -1.65
CA LYS A 149 20.33 -23.70 -2.76
C LYS A 149 21.73 -23.11 -2.91
N ASN A 150 21.89 -21.82 -2.64
CA ASN A 150 23.10 -21.09 -3.03
C ASN A 150 24.01 -20.73 -1.85
N VAL A 151 23.46 -20.55 -0.65
CA VAL A 151 24.26 -20.26 0.54
C VAL A 151 24.71 -21.58 1.16
N LEU A 152 25.98 -21.93 0.94
CA LEU A 152 26.52 -23.25 1.30
C LEU A 152 26.82 -23.38 2.79
N ASN A 153 27.16 -22.28 3.45
CA ASN A 153 27.40 -22.26 4.89
C ASN A 153 26.05 -22.41 5.63
N SER A 154 25.90 -23.50 6.39
CA SER A 154 24.65 -23.83 7.07
C SER A 154 24.23 -22.82 8.13
N GLU A 155 25.18 -22.20 8.82
CA GLU A 155 24.91 -21.19 9.86
C GLU A 155 24.39 -19.89 9.22
N LYS A 156 25.10 -19.37 8.21
CA LYS A 156 24.64 -18.22 7.42
C LYS A 156 23.29 -18.47 6.77
N GLN A 157 23.08 -19.67 6.23
CA GLN A 157 21.80 -20.07 5.66
C GLN A 157 20.66 -20.00 6.69
N GLN A 158 20.87 -20.51 7.91
CA GLN A 158 19.87 -20.45 8.98
C GLN A 158 19.59 -19.00 9.41
N ILE A 159 20.62 -18.17 9.54
CA ILE A 159 20.48 -16.73 9.85
C ILE A 159 19.59 -16.05 8.80
N LEU A 160 19.86 -16.26 7.52
CA LEU A 160 19.09 -15.66 6.42
C LEU A 160 17.64 -16.14 6.37
N LEU A 161 17.41 -17.44 6.56
CA LEU A 161 16.04 -17.99 6.58
C LEU A 161 15.25 -17.48 7.79
N ALA A 162 15.88 -17.39 8.96
CA ALA A 162 15.26 -16.83 10.15
C ALA A 162 14.95 -15.34 9.96
N GLY A 163 15.88 -14.55 9.42
CA GLY A 163 15.67 -13.14 9.13
C GLY A 163 14.57 -12.89 8.10
N LEU A 164 14.52 -13.70 7.03
CA LEU A 164 13.43 -13.66 6.06
C LEU A 164 12.07 -13.97 6.73
N GLY A 165 12.02 -14.97 7.61
CA GLY A 165 10.83 -15.30 8.38
C GLY A 165 10.36 -14.17 9.30
N THR A 166 11.29 -13.54 10.03
CA THR A 166 11.00 -12.38 10.88
C THR A 166 10.43 -11.22 10.08
N MET A 167 11.07 -10.85 8.96
CA MET A 167 10.63 -9.78 8.09
C MET A 167 9.21 -10.05 7.54
N ILE A 168 8.94 -11.28 7.08
CA ILE A 168 7.61 -11.68 6.58
C ILE A 168 6.55 -11.50 7.67
N ASN A 169 6.79 -12.04 8.87
CA ASN A 169 5.83 -11.95 9.97
C ASN A 169 5.55 -10.50 10.37
N ARG A 170 6.59 -9.65 10.43
CA ARG A 170 6.42 -8.23 10.74
C ARG A 170 5.66 -7.48 9.68
N ILE A 171 5.95 -7.71 8.40
CA ILE A 171 5.19 -7.10 7.31
C ILE A 171 3.72 -7.56 7.33
N GLU A 172 3.44 -8.82 7.67
CA GLU A 172 2.08 -9.33 7.81
C GLU A 172 1.33 -8.66 8.97
N GLU A 173 1.96 -8.53 10.14
CA GLU A 173 1.39 -7.80 11.29
C GLU A 173 1.07 -6.34 10.96
N LEU A 174 2.02 -5.63 10.34
CA LEU A 174 1.85 -4.23 9.92
C LEU A 174 0.79 -4.07 8.81
N THR A 175 0.64 -5.09 7.97
CA THR A 175 -0.41 -5.14 6.95
C THR A 175 -1.78 -5.24 7.62
N ILE A 176 -1.94 -6.12 8.60
CA ILE A 176 -3.18 -6.27 9.36
C ILE A 176 -3.52 -4.95 10.08
N GLU A 177 -2.54 -4.30 10.70
CA GLU A 177 -2.72 -2.98 11.34
C GLU A 177 -3.15 -1.89 10.33
N THR A 178 -2.64 -1.96 9.10
CA THR A 178 -3.05 -1.03 8.04
C THR A 178 -4.48 -1.31 7.55
N GLU A 179 -4.90 -2.58 7.54
CA GLU A 179 -6.25 -2.98 7.15
C GLU A 179 -7.30 -2.50 8.15
N THR A 180 -6.99 -2.41 9.45
CA THR A 180 -7.92 -1.86 10.47
C THR A 180 -8.08 -0.33 10.41
N MET A 181 -7.26 0.37 9.63
CA MET A 181 -7.37 1.82 9.40
C MET A 181 -8.20 2.18 8.15
N ASN A 182 -9.01 1.25 7.62
CA ASN A 182 -9.78 1.45 6.39
C ASN A 182 -11.10 2.25 6.60
N VAL A 183 -11.71 2.69 5.48
CA VAL A 183 -12.95 3.49 5.44
C VAL A 183 -14.16 2.87 6.15
N ASN A 184 -14.13 1.57 6.46
CA ASN A 184 -15.22 0.83 7.11
C ASN A 184 -15.13 0.83 8.62
N GLU A 185 -13.93 0.95 9.15
CA GLU A 185 -13.66 0.94 10.58
C GLU A 185 -13.35 2.35 11.09
N ASN A 186 -12.96 3.26 10.20
CA ASN A 186 -12.64 4.63 10.56
C ASN A 186 -13.78 5.61 10.23
N ALA A 187 -14.57 5.97 11.25
CA ALA A 187 -15.67 6.92 11.14
C ALA A 187 -15.24 8.27 10.53
N LEU A 188 -13.99 8.69 10.74
CA LEU A 188 -13.44 9.92 10.18
C LEU A 188 -13.47 9.91 8.64
N LEU A 189 -13.26 8.75 8.02
CA LEU A 189 -13.26 8.63 6.57
C LEU A 189 -14.68 8.70 5.98
N THR A 190 -15.72 8.55 6.80
CA THR A 190 -17.13 8.68 6.43
C THR A 190 -17.77 10.00 6.90
N ASP A 191 -17.07 10.74 7.76
CA ASP A 191 -17.54 12.04 8.25
C ASP A 191 -17.39 13.10 7.16
N GLN A 192 -18.51 13.73 6.81
CA GLN A 192 -18.56 14.85 5.88
C GLN A 192 -17.82 16.08 6.42
N ASN A 193 -17.79 16.22 7.75
CA ASN A 193 -17.27 17.38 8.46
C ASN A 193 -15.88 17.15 9.05
N ALA A 194 -15.22 16.05 8.70
CA ALA A 194 -13.86 15.74 9.14
C ALA A 194 -12.93 16.93 8.92
N ALA A 195 -12.19 17.32 9.96
CA ALA A 195 -11.25 18.42 9.86
C ALA A 195 -10.05 18.03 9.00
N LYS A 196 -9.41 19.02 8.36
CA LYS A 196 -8.20 18.80 7.56
C LYS A 196 -7.12 18.12 8.40
N GLU A 197 -6.94 18.60 9.62
CA GLU A 197 -5.91 18.14 10.55
C GLU A 197 -6.13 16.67 10.93
N GLU A 198 -7.37 16.25 11.18
CA GLU A 198 -7.71 14.86 11.52
C GLU A 198 -7.42 13.91 10.34
N LEU A 199 -7.78 14.33 9.12
CA LEU A 199 -7.51 13.54 7.91
C LEU A 199 -5.99 13.42 7.67
N LEU A 200 -5.23 14.49 7.89
CA LEU A 200 -3.77 14.45 7.79
C LEU A 200 -3.13 13.58 8.87
N GLU A 201 -3.66 13.60 10.11
CA GLU A 201 -3.19 12.76 11.19
C GLU A 201 -3.36 11.27 10.87
N LEU A 202 -4.52 10.87 10.33
CA LEU A 202 -4.73 9.52 9.81
C LEU A 202 -3.73 9.18 8.70
N GLY A 203 -3.49 10.12 7.79
CA GLY A 203 -2.48 9.98 6.74
C GLY A 203 -1.08 9.71 7.29
N ASN A 204 -0.72 10.40 8.39
CA ASN A 204 0.55 10.25 9.08
C ASN A 204 0.67 8.91 9.81
N SER A 205 -0.36 8.45 10.53
CA SER A 205 -0.35 7.11 11.15
C SER A 205 -0.09 6.01 10.10
N LEU A 206 -0.72 6.13 8.94
CA LEU A 206 -0.49 5.23 7.81
C LEU A 206 0.91 5.34 7.20
N ASN A 207 1.55 6.51 7.29
CA ASN A 207 2.94 6.69 6.85
C ASN A 207 3.92 6.06 7.84
N GLU A 208 3.65 6.15 9.13
CA GLU A 208 4.49 5.55 10.18
C GLU A 208 4.54 4.02 10.05
N ILE A 209 3.39 3.37 9.82
CA ILE A 209 3.35 1.92 9.56
C ILE A 209 4.18 1.56 8.32
N ARG A 210 4.09 2.36 7.25
CA ARG A 210 4.91 2.15 6.04
C ARG A 210 6.40 2.31 6.30
N ARG A 211 6.79 3.25 7.16
CA ARG A 211 8.18 3.42 7.57
C ARG A 211 8.70 2.16 8.26
N LEU A 212 7.92 1.58 9.18
CA LEU A 212 8.27 0.31 9.82
C LEU A 212 8.43 -0.82 8.81
N VAL A 213 7.56 -0.90 7.79
CA VAL A 213 7.72 -1.84 6.68
C VAL A 213 9.02 -1.61 5.91
N PHE A 214 9.42 -0.36 5.68
CA PHE A 214 10.68 -0.04 5.02
C PHE A 214 11.88 -0.42 5.88
N ASP A 215 11.82 -0.22 7.20
CA ASP A 215 12.87 -0.63 8.13
C ASP A 215 13.12 -2.15 8.07
N GLU A 216 12.06 -2.96 8.03
CA GLU A 216 12.17 -4.42 7.87
C GLU A 216 12.83 -4.81 6.52
N LEU A 217 12.54 -4.09 5.43
CA LEU A 217 13.19 -4.32 4.14
C LEU A 217 14.68 -3.94 4.16
N ILE A 218 15.01 -2.83 4.81
CA ILE A 218 16.39 -2.36 4.97
C ILE A 218 17.18 -3.38 5.78
N ASP A 219 16.63 -3.81 6.93
CA ASP A 219 17.32 -4.73 7.82
C ASP A 219 17.52 -6.09 7.16
N PHE A 220 16.55 -6.58 6.37
CA PHE A 220 16.75 -7.79 5.57
C PHE A 220 17.82 -7.62 4.48
N HIS A 221 17.84 -6.48 3.77
CA HIS A 221 18.89 -6.19 2.78
C HIS A 221 20.29 -6.26 3.42
N ILE A 222 20.46 -5.61 4.57
CA ILE A 222 21.75 -5.58 5.29
C ILE A 222 22.11 -6.97 5.81
N LEU A 223 21.15 -7.72 6.33
CA LEU A 223 21.35 -9.10 6.78
C LEU A 223 21.87 -10.00 5.64
N VAL A 224 21.26 -9.90 4.44
CA VAL A 224 21.72 -10.63 3.27
C VAL A 224 23.15 -10.23 2.91
N LYS A 225 23.45 -8.93 2.92
CA LYS A 225 24.78 -8.39 2.58
C LYS A 225 25.87 -8.90 3.50
N GLU A 226 25.61 -8.95 4.81
CA GLU A 226 26.57 -9.40 5.82
C GLU A 226 26.81 -10.92 5.80
N ASN A 227 25.86 -11.69 5.27
CA ASN A 227 25.85 -13.15 5.33
C ASN A 227 25.96 -13.83 3.97
N THR A 228 26.31 -13.10 2.91
CA THR A 228 26.53 -13.66 1.56
C THR A 228 27.81 -13.14 0.93
N ASP A 229 28.39 -13.93 0.03
CA ASP A 229 29.33 -13.40 -0.96
C ASP A 229 28.60 -12.79 -2.18
N MET A 230 29.34 -12.19 -3.12
CA MET A 230 28.75 -11.57 -4.32
C MET A 230 27.90 -12.53 -5.17
N THR A 231 28.33 -13.79 -5.30
CA THR A 231 27.62 -14.77 -6.12
C THR A 231 26.35 -15.25 -5.44
N GLU A 232 26.40 -15.41 -4.12
CA GLU A 232 25.24 -15.73 -3.27
C GLU A 232 24.23 -14.57 -3.26
N TRP A 233 24.71 -13.34 -3.03
CA TRP A 233 23.96 -12.09 -3.03
C TRP A 233 23.09 -11.94 -4.28
N GLU A 234 23.71 -12.00 -5.47
CA GLU A 234 23.03 -11.80 -6.74
C GLU A 234 21.87 -12.78 -6.93
N LYS A 235 22.03 -14.03 -6.49
CA LYS A 235 21.00 -15.06 -6.64
C LYS A 235 19.86 -14.88 -5.66
N VAL A 236 20.16 -14.53 -4.41
CA VAL A 236 19.16 -14.28 -3.36
C VAL A 236 18.35 -13.03 -3.68
N MET A 237 19.02 -11.90 -3.88
CA MET A 237 18.37 -10.60 -4.08
C MET A 237 17.59 -10.51 -5.40
N LYS A 238 18.00 -11.28 -6.42
CA LYS A 238 17.23 -11.41 -7.67
C LYS A 238 15.89 -12.09 -7.48
N GLU A 239 15.83 -13.17 -6.70
CA GLU A 239 14.54 -13.83 -6.41
C GLU A 239 13.70 -13.00 -5.44
N PHE A 240 14.33 -12.37 -4.46
CA PHE A 240 13.68 -11.43 -3.53
C PHE A 240 12.96 -10.29 -4.27
N ASN A 241 13.66 -9.58 -5.17
CA ASN A 241 13.07 -8.50 -5.96
C ASN A 241 11.90 -8.95 -6.85
N LYS A 242 11.93 -10.19 -7.36
CA LYS A 242 10.82 -10.73 -8.15
C LYS A 242 9.57 -11.00 -7.29
N GLU A 243 9.75 -11.30 -6.01
CA GLU A 243 8.67 -11.64 -5.08
C GLU A 243 8.13 -10.43 -4.32
N LEU A 244 8.86 -9.31 -4.30
CA LEU A 244 8.46 -7.99 -3.79
C LEU A 244 7.28 -7.32 -4.53
N SER A 245 6.60 -8.03 -5.43
CA SER A 245 5.75 -7.46 -6.49
C SER A 245 4.72 -6.40 -6.01
N ILE A 246 4.56 -5.35 -6.82
CA ILE A 246 3.69 -4.18 -6.59
C ILE A 246 2.19 -4.52 -6.62
N THR A 247 1.79 -5.71 -7.07
CA THR A 247 0.37 -5.99 -7.32
C THR A 247 -0.43 -6.09 -6.02
N ALA A 248 -1.43 -5.22 -5.90
CA ALA A 248 -2.67 -5.56 -5.20
C ALA A 248 -3.23 -6.81 -5.88
N ASN A 249 -3.47 -7.88 -5.12
CA ASN A 249 -4.31 -8.97 -5.60
C ASN A 249 -5.78 -8.55 -5.62
#